data_AF-V2XLT3-F1
#
_entry.id   AF-V2XLT3-F1
#
_cell.length_a   1.000
_cell.length_b   1.000
_cell.length_c   1.000
_cell.angle_alpha   90.00
_cell.angle_beta   90.00
_cell.angle_gamma   90.00
#
_symmetry.space_group_name_H-M   'P 1'
#
loop_
_entity.id
_entity.type
_entity.pdbx_description
1 polymer ?
#
loop_
_entity_poly.entity_id
_entity_poly.type
_entity_poly.pdbx_seq_one_letter_code
_entity_poly.pdbx_strand_id
1 'polypeptide(L)'
;MSLENPLANASRAWDTTSEIIFPLTTLSTMYLVYGVYASLFGACVCLLRRRDERQSRQLYFFWIVLLFLLSTIFVVTQTVVSVLDTVVYFTAIKTRDYSPARKHFSNTGIAAVRSITYLTPILLNLVAETMLIHRCYLIWGSRKWVACPLIMASAITNVIGIIGTVFFTIGVDSLLTQRNQDFFIVGARLQFPQWVMSAALNLLITLLTAGRIWWIHCKVRSLGTASSDGNVIQSIPRIILESGLLYPTTTIIGLIIFNTVPPVELSINPSPIVALSAGIAPTLIIVRARLGMTVESLQDRVSEIHFASRPVQRGTVTDAAPHPLNIHFEEDQAGNTKEGSMV
;
A
#
# COMPACT_ATOMS: atom_id res chain seq x y z
N MET A 1 -27.37 48.60 -30.70
CA MET A 1 -26.54 48.20 -29.54
C MET A 1 -27.32 47.10 -28.82
N SER A 2 -27.09 45.84 -29.21
CA SER A 2 -27.85 44.70 -28.70
C SER A 2 -27.41 44.38 -27.28
N LEU A 3 -28.33 44.48 -26.32
CA LEU A 3 -28.12 43.98 -24.97
C LEU A 3 -27.94 42.45 -25.02
N GLU A 4 -26.69 41.99 -24.94
CA GLU A 4 -26.38 40.60 -24.63
C GLU A 4 -26.91 40.30 -23.23
N ASN A 5 -27.74 39.26 -23.13
CA ASN A 5 -28.41 38.84 -21.90
C ASN A 5 -27.36 38.45 -20.82
N PRO A 6 -27.23 39.18 -19.70
CA PRO A 6 -26.23 38.90 -18.67
C PRO A 6 -26.39 37.52 -18.03
N LEU A 7 -27.63 37.03 -17.95
CA LEU A 7 -27.95 35.72 -17.40
C LEU A 7 -27.55 34.57 -18.33
N ALA A 8 -27.57 34.77 -19.65
CA ALA A 8 -27.09 33.78 -20.62
C ALA A 8 -25.56 33.75 -20.69
N ASN A 9 -24.90 34.89 -20.44
CA ASN A 9 -23.44 34.93 -20.26
C ASN A 9 -23.02 34.37 -18.92
N ALA A 10 -23.79 34.58 -17.85
CA ALA A 10 -23.56 33.95 -16.55
C ALA A 10 -23.70 32.43 -16.68
N SER A 11 -24.80 31.89 -17.22
CA SER A 11 -24.96 30.44 -17.39
C SER A 11 -23.86 29.83 -18.28
N ARG A 12 -23.49 30.47 -19.39
CA ARG A 12 -22.34 30.03 -20.22
C ARG A 12 -21.00 30.11 -19.48
N ALA A 13 -20.79 31.12 -18.64
CA ALA A 13 -19.58 31.28 -17.84
C ALA A 13 -19.50 30.25 -16.72
N TRP A 14 -20.63 29.89 -16.09
CA TRP A 14 -20.71 28.79 -15.12
C TRP A 14 -20.41 27.44 -15.78
N ASP A 15 -20.90 27.19 -16.99
CA ASP A 15 -20.59 25.97 -17.76
C ASP A 15 -19.10 25.92 -18.13
N THR A 16 -18.55 26.97 -18.74
CA THR A 16 -17.12 26.95 -19.17
C THR A 16 -16.13 26.96 -18.02
N THR A 17 -16.46 27.59 -16.89
CA THR A 17 -15.58 27.62 -15.71
C THR A 17 -15.56 26.27 -15.00
N SER A 18 -16.70 25.60 -14.89
CA SER A 18 -16.79 24.25 -14.29
C SER A 18 -16.02 23.20 -15.09
N GLU A 19 -16.05 23.30 -16.43
CA GLU A 19 -15.32 22.41 -17.35
C GLU A 19 -13.78 22.51 -17.24
N ILE A 20 -13.24 23.66 -16.81
CA ILE A 20 -11.80 23.83 -16.57
C ILE A 20 -11.44 23.50 -15.12
N ILE A 21 -12.30 23.84 -14.17
CA ILE A 21 -12.05 23.60 -12.73
C ILE A 21 -11.97 22.10 -12.43
N PHE A 22 -12.84 21.28 -13.03
CA PHE A 22 -12.86 19.83 -12.80
C PHE A 22 -11.52 19.12 -13.11
N PRO A 23 -10.95 19.21 -14.33
CA PRO A 23 -9.67 18.59 -14.65
C PRO A 23 -8.53 19.21 -13.84
N LEU A 24 -8.55 20.53 -13.60
CA LEU A 24 -7.51 21.21 -12.83
C LEU A 24 -7.47 20.74 -11.37
N THR A 25 -8.63 20.65 -10.71
CA THR A 25 -8.75 20.21 -9.31
C THR A 25 -8.39 18.72 -9.18
N THR A 26 -8.82 17.91 -10.15
CA THR A 26 -8.47 16.49 -10.24
C THR A 26 -6.96 16.29 -10.37
N LEU A 27 -6.30 16.98 -11.32
CA LEU A 27 -4.86 16.86 -11.53
C LEU A 27 -4.08 17.38 -10.31
N SER A 28 -4.49 18.53 -9.75
CA SER A 28 -3.86 19.08 -8.55
C SER A 28 -3.90 18.10 -7.38
N THR A 29 -5.07 17.52 -7.11
CA THR A 29 -5.24 16.51 -6.06
C THR A 29 -4.40 15.26 -6.33
N MET A 30 -4.39 14.79 -7.58
CA MET A 30 -3.58 13.64 -7.99
C MET A 30 -2.09 13.88 -7.76
N TYR A 31 -1.56 15.04 -8.16
CA TYR A 31 -0.14 15.38 -7.97
C TYR A 31 0.25 15.50 -6.49
N LEU A 32 -0.64 16.03 -5.64
CA LEU A 32 -0.43 16.07 -4.20
C LEU A 32 -0.31 14.67 -3.61
N VAL A 33 -1.26 13.78 -3.93
CA VAL A 33 -1.24 12.38 -3.48
C VAL A 33 -0.01 11.65 -4.01
N TYR A 34 0.37 11.88 -5.27
CA TYR A 34 1.57 11.31 -5.87
C TYR A 34 2.86 11.80 -5.19
N GLY A 35 2.95 13.08 -4.82
CA GLY A 35 4.09 13.62 -4.06
C GLY A 35 4.26 12.99 -2.68
N VAL A 36 3.15 12.74 -1.98
CA VAL A 36 3.14 11.96 -0.73
C VAL A 36 3.63 10.54 -1.00
N TYR A 37 3.15 9.90 -2.07
CA TYR A 37 3.59 8.55 -2.43
C TYR A 37 5.08 8.47 -2.78
N ALA A 38 5.62 9.43 -3.53
CA ALA A 38 7.04 9.51 -3.85
C ALA A 38 7.91 9.66 -2.60
N SER A 39 7.46 10.46 -1.63
CA SER A 39 8.14 10.62 -0.34
C SER A 39 8.15 9.30 0.45
N LEU A 40 7.01 8.60 0.49
CA LEU A 40 6.89 7.27 1.12
C LEU A 40 7.77 6.22 0.42
N PHE A 41 7.82 6.22 -0.91
CA PHE A 41 8.67 5.33 -1.69
C PHE A 41 10.15 5.57 -1.37
N GLY A 42 10.60 6.83 -1.33
CA GLY A 42 11.97 7.18 -0.94
C GLY A 42 12.32 6.68 0.47
N ALA A 43 11.44 6.91 1.45
CA ALA A 43 11.61 6.39 2.81
C ALA A 43 11.66 4.85 2.83
N CYS A 44 10.80 4.18 2.06
CA CYS A 44 10.76 2.73 1.96
C CYS A 44 12.08 2.16 1.39
N VAL A 45 12.58 2.73 0.31
CA VAL A 45 13.86 2.32 -0.31
C VAL A 45 15.03 2.51 0.67
N CYS A 46 15.07 3.63 1.38
CA CYS A 46 16.09 3.89 2.40
C CYS A 46 16.05 2.85 3.54
N LEU A 47 14.85 2.49 4.02
CA LEU A 47 14.68 1.49 5.07
C LEU A 47 15.03 0.07 4.59
N LEU A 48 14.65 -0.30 3.36
CA LEU A 48 14.95 -1.61 2.80
C LEU A 48 16.47 -1.81 2.58
N ARG A 49 17.21 -0.75 2.26
CA ARG A 49 18.68 -0.83 2.07
C ARG A 49 19.46 -1.05 3.36
N ARG A 50 18.92 -0.70 4.53
CA ARG A 50 19.65 -0.68 5.82
C ARG A 50 19.76 -2.03 6.55
N ARG A 51 19.11 -3.12 6.11
CA ARG A 51 19.01 -4.39 6.88
C ARG A 51 19.36 -5.63 6.04
N ASP A 52 20.05 -6.60 6.64
CA ASP A 52 20.85 -7.65 5.98
C ASP A 52 20.13 -8.94 5.50
N GLU A 53 18.79 -9.02 5.55
CA GLU A 53 18.09 -10.22 5.08
C GLU A 53 17.95 -10.26 3.55
N ARG A 54 18.85 -10.99 2.87
CA ARG A 54 19.09 -10.90 1.41
C ARG A 54 17.93 -11.34 0.49
N GLN A 55 17.27 -12.48 0.74
CA GLN A 55 16.34 -13.09 -0.25
C GLN A 55 14.93 -12.48 -0.24
N SER A 56 14.29 -12.37 0.94
CA SER A 56 12.95 -11.77 1.06
C SER A 56 12.96 -10.29 0.64
N ARG A 57 14.06 -9.57 0.91
CA ARG A 57 14.26 -8.17 0.53
C ARG A 57 14.17 -7.93 -0.97
N GLN A 58 14.74 -8.79 -1.81
CA GLN A 58 14.77 -8.57 -3.26
C GLN A 58 13.37 -8.64 -3.88
N LEU A 59 12.53 -9.58 -3.43
CA LEU A 59 11.14 -9.70 -3.91
C LEU A 59 10.30 -8.49 -3.49
N TYR A 60 10.33 -8.09 -2.22
CA TYR A 60 9.59 -6.91 -1.76
C TYR A 60 10.10 -5.61 -2.40
N PHE A 61 11.41 -5.50 -2.64
CA PHE A 61 11.97 -4.37 -3.37
C PHE A 61 11.46 -4.32 -4.81
N PHE A 62 11.43 -5.45 -5.52
CA PHE A 62 10.86 -5.55 -6.86
C PHE A 62 9.41 -5.08 -6.90
N TRP A 63 8.56 -5.58 -5.99
CA TRP A 63 7.15 -5.19 -5.94
C TRP A 63 6.96 -3.68 -5.69
N ILE A 64 7.70 -3.10 -4.74
CA ILE A 64 7.61 -1.67 -4.42
C ILE A 64 8.07 -0.80 -5.60
N VAL A 65 9.16 -1.18 -6.27
CA VAL A 65 9.64 -0.49 -7.47
C VAL A 65 8.62 -0.62 -8.61
N LEU A 66 8.06 -1.81 -8.82
CA LEU A 66 7.05 -2.04 -9.85
C LEU A 66 5.79 -1.20 -9.61
N LEU A 67 5.28 -1.16 -8.37
CA LEU A 67 4.14 -0.31 -7.99
C LEU A 67 4.43 1.16 -8.26
N PHE A 68 5.60 1.65 -7.86
CA PHE A 68 5.97 3.06 -8.06
C PHE A 68 6.10 3.41 -9.56
N LEU A 69 6.70 2.53 -10.36
CA LEU A 69 6.80 2.71 -11.81
C LEU A 69 5.40 2.73 -12.46
N LEU A 70 4.53 1.78 -12.12
CA LEU A 70 3.15 1.75 -12.64
C LEU A 70 2.36 2.99 -12.21
N SER A 71 2.49 3.47 -10.97
CA SER A 71 1.84 4.70 -10.52
C SER A 71 2.36 5.93 -11.27
N THR A 72 3.65 5.96 -11.59
CA THR A 72 4.26 7.05 -12.38
C THR A 72 3.74 7.04 -13.82
N ILE A 73 3.67 5.86 -14.45
CA ILE A 73 3.05 5.69 -15.78
C ILE A 73 1.61 6.20 -15.74
N PHE A 74 0.82 5.76 -14.77
CA PHE A 74 -0.57 6.19 -14.61
C PHE A 74 -0.70 7.70 -14.48
N VAL A 75 0.08 8.35 -13.62
CA VAL A 75 0.05 9.81 -13.42
C VAL A 75 0.39 10.56 -14.72
N VAL A 76 1.40 10.10 -15.44
CA VAL A 76 1.81 10.71 -16.71
C VAL A 76 0.72 10.54 -17.77
N THR A 77 0.22 9.32 -17.99
CA THR A 77 -0.78 9.08 -19.03
C THR A 77 -2.11 9.75 -18.70
N GLN A 78 -2.54 9.73 -17.42
CA GLN A 78 -3.72 10.45 -16.95
C GLN A 78 -3.60 11.95 -17.20
N THR A 79 -2.42 12.54 -16.94
CA THR A 79 -2.19 13.97 -17.22
C THR A 79 -2.32 14.28 -18.70
N VAL A 80 -1.67 13.47 -19.56
CA VAL A 80 -1.72 13.66 -21.01
C VAL A 80 -3.16 13.57 -21.51
N VAL A 81 -3.91 12.53 -21.12
CA VAL A 81 -5.31 12.35 -21.53
C VAL A 81 -6.18 13.49 -21.01
N SER A 82 -6.08 13.84 -19.73
CA SER A 82 -6.89 14.93 -19.15
C SER A 82 -6.62 16.28 -19.82
N VAL A 83 -5.35 16.65 -20.03
CA VAL A 83 -5.02 17.94 -20.67
C VAL A 83 -5.49 17.97 -22.13
N LEU A 84 -5.23 16.90 -22.89
CA LEU A 84 -5.65 16.85 -24.30
C LEU A 84 -7.17 16.88 -24.44
N ASP A 85 -7.89 16.07 -23.66
CA ASP A 85 -9.35 16.02 -23.69
C ASP A 85 -9.92 17.40 -23.31
N THR A 86 -9.44 18.05 -22.25
CA THR A 86 -9.90 19.40 -21.85
C THR A 86 -9.66 20.46 -22.93
N VAL A 87 -8.47 20.50 -23.54
CA VAL A 87 -8.15 21.48 -24.59
C VAL A 87 -9.06 21.28 -25.81
N VAL A 88 -9.28 20.04 -26.22
CA VAL A 88 -10.13 19.70 -27.36
C VAL A 88 -11.60 20.02 -27.09
N TYR A 89 -12.12 19.64 -25.93
CA TYR A 89 -13.50 19.95 -25.54
C TYR A 89 -13.74 21.46 -25.42
N PHE A 90 -12.83 22.18 -24.75
CA PHE A 90 -12.95 23.63 -24.61
C PHE A 90 -12.91 24.34 -25.97
N THR A 91 -12.02 23.91 -26.87
CA THR A 91 -11.94 24.46 -28.22
C THR A 91 -13.22 24.18 -29.01
N ALA A 92 -13.77 22.97 -28.91
CA ALA A 92 -15.02 22.61 -29.59
C ALA A 92 -16.22 23.44 -29.11
N ILE A 93 -16.32 23.67 -27.80
CA ILE A 93 -17.39 24.52 -27.21
C ILE A 93 -17.22 25.98 -27.65
N LYS A 94 -16.00 26.51 -27.58
CA LYS A 94 -15.72 27.91 -27.92
C LYS A 94 -15.93 28.21 -29.41
N THR A 95 -15.53 27.30 -30.29
CA THR A 95 -15.63 27.47 -31.74
C THR A 95 -16.96 26.98 -32.32
N ARG A 96 -17.74 26.22 -31.53
CA ARG A 96 -18.92 25.45 -31.98
C ARG A 96 -18.61 24.48 -33.13
N ASP A 97 -17.34 24.17 -33.36
CA ASP A 97 -16.90 23.17 -34.30
C ASP A 97 -16.46 21.91 -33.56
N TYR A 98 -17.22 20.83 -33.74
CA TYR A 98 -16.94 19.53 -33.14
C TYR A 98 -16.06 18.64 -34.03
N SER A 99 -15.64 19.12 -35.21
CA SER A 99 -14.74 18.39 -36.10
C SER A 99 -13.39 18.04 -35.47
N PRO A 100 -12.67 18.93 -34.73
CA PRO A 100 -11.42 18.57 -34.07
C PRO A 100 -11.62 17.54 -32.96
N ALA A 101 -12.72 17.63 -32.20
CA ALA A 101 -13.05 16.65 -31.17
C ALA A 101 -13.27 15.27 -31.78
N ARG A 102 -14.05 15.17 -32.86
CA ARG A 102 -14.27 13.91 -33.57
C ARG A 102 -12.96 13.28 -34.05
N LYS A 103 -12.04 14.07 -34.61
CA LYS A 103 -10.72 13.59 -35.06
C LYS A 103 -9.82 13.16 -33.91
N HIS A 104 -9.92 13.82 -32.76
CA HIS A 104 -9.19 13.47 -31.54
C HIS A 104 -9.62 12.10 -31.01
N PHE A 105 -10.93 11.86 -30.90
CA PHE A 105 -11.45 10.57 -30.42
C PHE A 105 -11.21 9.41 -31.40
N SER A 106 -11.16 9.67 -32.72
CA SER A 106 -10.83 8.65 -33.71
C SER A 106 -9.33 8.41 -33.92
N ASN A 107 -8.45 9.14 -33.21
CA ASN A 107 -7.01 9.00 -33.35
C ASN A 107 -6.49 7.76 -32.60
N THR A 108 -5.88 6.84 -33.35
CA THR A 108 -5.34 5.57 -32.83
C THR A 108 -4.24 5.77 -31.78
N GLY A 109 -3.41 6.81 -31.90
CA GLY A 109 -2.36 7.11 -30.91
C GLY A 109 -2.94 7.55 -29.57
N ILE A 110 -3.99 8.37 -29.60
CA ILE A 110 -4.67 8.86 -28.39
C ILE A 110 -5.46 7.72 -27.73
N ALA A 111 -6.14 6.90 -28.53
CA ALA A 111 -6.80 5.68 -28.07
C ALA A 111 -5.82 4.72 -27.36
N ALA A 112 -4.59 4.57 -27.88
CA ALA A 112 -3.57 3.77 -27.23
C ALA A 112 -3.16 4.34 -25.85
N VAL A 113 -2.90 5.65 -25.75
CA VAL A 113 -2.57 6.30 -24.47
C VAL A 113 -3.72 6.19 -23.46
N ARG A 114 -4.96 6.32 -23.92
CA ARG A 114 -6.17 6.14 -23.10
C ARG A 114 -6.32 4.70 -22.60
N SER A 115 -6.06 3.73 -23.46
CA SER A 115 -6.03 2.30 -23.09
C SER A 115 -5.02 2.03 -21.98
N ILE A 116 -3.81 2.57 -22.10
CA ILE A 116 -2.77 2.46 -21.06
C ILE A 116 -3.27 3.09 -19.75
N THR A 117 -3.90 4.25 -19.84
CA THR A 117 -4.43 4.97 -18.66
C THR A 117 -5.46 4.15 -17.89
N TYR A 118 -6.35 3.44 -18.57
CA TYR A 118 -7.37 2.60 -17.88
C TYR A 118 -6.85 1.22 -17.46
N LEU A 119 -5.89 0.64 -18.18
CA LEU A 119 -5.31 -0.65 -17.82
C LEU A 119 -4.36 -0.56 -16.63
N THR A 120 -3.62 0.55 -16.49
CA THR A 120 -2.59 0.70 -15.47
C THR A 120 -3.12 0.56 -14.02
N PRO A 121 -4.28 1.14 -13.64
CA PRO A 121 -4.89 0.92 -12.32
C PRO A 121 -5.20 -0.55 -12.00
N ILE A 122 -5.58 -1.35 -13.00
CA ILE A 122 -5.84 -2.78 -12.83
C ILE A 122 -4.54 -3.50 -12.53
N LEU A 123 -3.47 -3.18 -13.27
CA LEU A 123 -2.14 -3.74 -13.04
C LEU A 123 -1.59 -3.34 -11.67
N LEU A 124 -1.81 -2.09 -11.25
CA LEU A 124 -1.48 -1.64 -9.90
C LEU A 124 -2.17 -2.47 -8.83
N ASN A 125 -3.48 -2.67 -8.97
CA ASN A 125 -4.25 -3.49 -8.02
C ASN A 125 -3.78 -4.95 -8.01
N LEU A 126 -3.56 -5.55 -9.19
CA LEU A 126 -3.05 -6.92 -9.33
C LEU A 126 -1.70 -7.10 -8.62
N VAL A 127 -0.77 -6.16 -8.82
CA VAL A 127 0.54 -6.18 -8.19
C VAL A 127 0.43 -6.02 -6.67
N ALA A 128 -0.40 -5.09 -6.21
CA ALA A 128 -0.65 -4.87 -4.78
C ALA A 128 -1.28 -6.10 -4.11
N GLU A 129 -2.30 -6.69 -4.72
CA GLU A 129 -2.96 -7.90 -4.25
C GLU A 129 -1.98 -9.07 -4.19
N THR A 130 -1.18 -9.28 -5.23
CA THR A 130 -0.17 -10.36 -5.26
C THR A 130 0.82 -10.20 -4.10
N MET A 131 1.29 -8.98 -3.86
CA MET A 131 2.19 -8.68 -2.75
C MET A 131 1.54 -8.94 -1.37
N LEU A 132 0.28 -8.53 -1.19
CA LEU A 132 -0.47 -8.73 0.06
C LEU A 132 -0.81 -10.21 0.30
N ILE A 133 -1.23 -10.94 -0.74
CA ILE A 133 -1.50 -12.39 -0.69
C ILE A 133 -0.24 -13.15 -0.34
N HIS A 134 0.89 -12.84 -0.99
CA HIS A 134 2.18 -13.46 -0.68
C HIS A 134 2.56 -13.27 0.79
N ARG A 135 2.39 -12.05 1.33
CA ARG A 135 2.63 -11.78 2.75
C ARG A 135 1.69 -12.56 3.67
N CYS A 136 0.39 -12.60 3.34
CA CYS A 136 -0.59 -13.37 4.10
C CYS A 136 -0.24 -14.86 4.10
N TYR A 137 0.16 -15.41 2.96
CA TYR A 137 0.60 -16.80 2.81
C TYR A 137 1.79 -17.15 3.71
N LEU A 138 2.82 -16.30 3.74
CA LEU A 138 3.99 -16.52 4.60
C LEU A 138 3.64 -16.48 6.09
N ILE A 139 2.80 -15.54 6.51
CA ILE A 139 2.37 -15.40 7.93
C ILE A 139 1.53 -16.59 8.40
N TRP A 140 0.77 -17.21 7.49
CA TRP A 140 0.02 -18.42 7.76
C TRP A 140 0.88 -19.70 7.71
N GLY A 141 2.21 -19.57 7.61
CA GLY A 141 3.15 -20.69 7.60
C GLY A 141 3.09 -21.47 6.30
N SER A 142 2.91 -20.79 5.17
CA SER A 142 2.92 -21.39 3.83
C SER A 142 1.82 -22.43 3.59
N ARG A 143 0.70 -22.32 4.31
CA ARG A 143 -0.47 -23.21 4.17
C ARG A 143 -1.28 -22.87 2.92
N LYS A 144 -1.28 -23.77 1.94
CA LYS A 144 -1.92 -23.59 0.63
C LYS A 144 -3.43 -23.31 0.72
N TRP A 145 -4.13 -23.86 1.72
CA TRP A 145 -5.59 -23.70 1.87
C TRP A 145 -6.04 -22.25 2.12
N VAL A 146 -5.16 -21.37 2.61
CA VAL A 146 -5.45 -19.93 2.77
C VAL A 146 -5.14 -19.16 1.48
N ALA A 147 -4.05 -19.50 0.80
CA ALA A 147 -3.63 -18.80 -0.42
C ALA A 147 -4.51 -19.15 -1.63
N CYS A 148 -4.87 -20.42 -1.83
CA CYS A 148 -5.66 -20.85 -2.99
C CYS A 148 -6.97 -20.06 -3.18
N PRO A 149 -7.85 -19.90 -2.16
CA PRO A 149 -9.09 -19.14 -2.36
C PRO A 149 -8.83 -17.66 -2.62
N LEU A 150 -7.81 -17.05 -1.99
CA LEU A 150 -7.45 -15.65 -2.22
C LEU A 150 -6.90 -15.42 -3.64
N ILE A 151 -6.04 -16.31 -4.13
CA ILE A 151 -5.50 -16.24 -5.50
C ILE A 151 -6.63 -16.42 -6.51
N MET A 152 -7.52 -17.40 -6.29
CA MET A 152 -8.66 -17.63 -7.18
C MET A 152 -9.59 -16.42 -7.21
N ALA A 153 -9.92 -15.84 -6.06
CA ALA A 153 -10.75 -14.65 -6.01
C ALA A 153 -10.10 -13.44 -6.69
N SER A 154 -8.81 -13.19 -6.42
CA SER A 154 -8.04 -12.13 -7.09
C SER A 154 -7.99 -12.35 -8.61
N ALA A 155 -7.79 -13.58 -9.09
CA ALA A 155 -7.80 -13.89 -10.51
C ALA A 155 -9.16 -13.58 -11.16
N ILE A 156 -10.27 -14.01 -10.53
CA ILE A 156 -11.63 -13.73 -11.03
C ILE A 156 -11.88 -12.23 -11.10
N THR A 157 -11.58 -11.51 -10.02
CA THR A 157 -11.71 -10.05 -9.93
C THR A 157 -10.90 -9.38 -11.04
N ASN A 158 -9.59 -9.64 -11.14
CA ASN A 158 -8.76 -9.00 -12.18
C ASN A 158 -9.20 -9.35 -13.62
N VAL A 159 -9.68 -10.56 -13.90
CA VAL A 159 -10.23 -10.92 -15.22
C VAL A 159 -11.48 -10.08 -15.55
N ILE A 160 -12.41 -9.94 -14.60
CA ILE A 160 -13.59 -9.08 -14.76
C ILE A 160 -13.16 -7.63 -15.02
N GLY A 161 -12.17 -7.14 -14.28
CA GLY A 161 -11.63 -5.79 -14.44
C GLY A 161 -11.02 -5.55 -15.83
N ILE A 162 -10.21 -6.50 -16.33
CA ILE A 162 -9.60 -6.41 -17.67
C ILE A 162 -10.68 -6.39 -18.74
N ILE A 163 -11.63 -7.33 -18.69
CA ILE A 163 -12.74 -7.42 -19.66
C ILE A 163 -13.55 -6.12 -19.65
N GLY A 164 -13.95 -5.65 -18.46
CA GLY A 164 -14.71 -4.41 -18.30
C GLY A 164 -13.96 -3.19 -18.86
N THR A 165 -12.65 -3.12 -18.64
CA THR A 165 -11.83 -2.00 -19.13
C THR A 165 -11.63 -2.03 -20.64
N VAL A 166 -11.47 -3.22 -21.24
CA VAL A 166 -11.39 -3.36 -22.69
C VAL A 166 -12.70 -2.88 -23.33
N PHE A 167 -13.85 -3.33 -22.83
CA PHE A 167 -15.15 -2.86 -23.33
C PHE A 167 -15.37 -1.36 -23.13
N PHE A 168 -14.99 -0.84 -21.96
CA PHE A 168 -15.10 0.59 -21.66
C PHE A 168 -14.25 1.43 -22.62
N THR A 169 -13.00 1.03 -22.86
CA THR A 169 -12.07 1.77 -23.72
C THR A 169 -12.54 1.80 -25.17
N ILE A 170 -12.95 0.65 -25.71
CA ILE A 170 -13.54 0.56 -27.07
C ILE A 170 -14.76 1.48 -27.19
N GLY A 171 -15.60 1.51 -26.16
CA GLY A 171 -16.78 2.35 -26.13
C GLY A 171 -16.45 3.85 -26.17
N VAL A 172 -15.51 4.30 -25.32
CA VAL A 172 -15.09 5.72 -25.25
C VAL A 172 -14.44 6.20 -26.54
N ASP A 173 -13.62 5.36 -27.18
CA ASP A 173 -12.86 5.76 -28.38
C ASP A 173 -13.76 5.92 -29.62
N SER A 174 -14.98 5.36 -29.60
CA SER A 174 -15.80 5.27 -30.81
C SER A 174 -17.31 5.44 -30.57
N LEU A 175 -17.72 6.37 -29.70
CA LEU A 175 -19.13 6.66 -29.35
C LEU A 175 -20.10 6.99 -30.52
N LEU A 176 -19.60 7.03 -31.76
CA LEU A 176 -20.35 7.36 -32.97
C LEU A 176 -21.35 6.28 -33.43
N THR A 177 -21.22 5.05 -32.95
CA THR A 177 -22.08 3.93 -33.33
C THR A 177 -22.81 3.37 -32.11
N GLN A 178 -24.08 3.00 -32.26
CA GLN A 178 -24.91 2.39 -31.20
C GLN A 178 -24.22 1.19 -30.52
N ARG A 179 -23.56 0.34 -31.31
CA ARG A 179 -22.75 -0.79 -30.82
C ARG A 179 -21.64 -0.37 -29.83
N ASN A 180 -21.03 0.80 -30.02
CA ASN A 180 -19.95 1.27 -29.15
C ASN A 180 -20.49 1.89 -27.85
N GLN A 181 -21.71 2.44 -27.90
CA GLN A 181 -22.44 2.83 -26.69
C GLN A 181 -22.80 1.61 -25.84
N ASP A 182 -23.19 0.49 -26.47
CA ASP A 182 -23.44 -0.77 -25.75
C ASP A 182 -22.18 -1.29 -25.05
N PHE A 183 -21.03 -1.25 -25.73
CA PHE A 183 -19.74 -1.62 -25.11
C PHE A 183 -19.36 -0.71 -23.94
N PHE A 184 -19.59 0.60 -24.07
CA PHE A 184 -19.37 1.55 -22.98
C PHE A 184 -20.22 1.20 -21.74
N ILE A 185 -21.51 0.94 -21.94
CA ILE A 185 -22.45 0.63 -20.85
C ILE A 185 -22.08 -0.70 -20.19
N VAL A 186 -21.77 -1.73 -20.98
CA VAL A 186 -21.34 -3.05 -20.45
C VAL A 186 -20.04 -2.90 -19.67
N GLY A 187 -19.05 -2.17 -20.21
CA GLY A 187 -17.79 -1.91 -19.52
C GLY A 187 -17.99 -1.18 -18.20
N ALA A 188 -18.79 -0.11 -18.18
CA ALA A 188 -19.11 0.65 -16.97
C ALA A 188 -19.83 -0.21 -15.92
N ARG A 189 -20.77 -1.07 -16.33
CA ARG A 189 -21.46 -2.01 -15.44
C ARG A 189 -20.54 -3.06 -14.83
N LEU A 190 -19.47 -3.45 -15.53
CA LEU A 190 -18.46 -4.39 -15.02
C LEU A 190 -17.44 -3.73 -14.08
N GLN A 191 -17.23 -2.41 -14.18
CA GLN A 191 -16.32 -1.70 -13.27
C GLN A 191 -16.84 -1.64 -11.83
N PHE A 192 -18.14 -1.43 -11.63
CA PHE A 192 -18.74 -1.38 -10.30
C PHE A 192 -18.48 -2.65 -9.45
N PRO A 193 -18.88 -3.87 -9.90
CA PRO A 193 -18.62 -5.09 -9.13
C PRO A 193 -17.12 -5.34 -8.99
N GLN A 194 -16.31 -4.95 -9.97
CA GLN A 194 -14.87 -5.08 -9.86
C GLN A 194 -14.29 -4.28 -8.68
N TRP A 195 -14.68 -3.02 -8.53
CA TRP A 195 -14.21 -2.16 -7.44
C TRP A 195 -14.67 -2.67 -6.07
N VAL A 196 -15.92 -3.13 -5.98
CA VAL A 196 -16.47 -3.73 -4.75
C VAL A 196 -15.69 -4.99 -4.37
N MET A 197 -15.46 -5.89 -5.32
CA MET A 197 -14.72 -7.13 -5.08
C MET A 197 -13.26 -6.85 -4.70
N SER A 198 -12.59 -5.90 -5.38
CA SER A 198 -11.20 -5.52 -5.06
C SER A 198 -11.09 -4.93 -3.65
N ALA A 199 -12.03 -4.07 -3.25
CA ALA A 199 -12.07 -3.51 -1.89
C ALA A 199 -12.33 -4.61 -0.84
N ALA A 200 -13.28 -5.52 -1.10
CA ALA A 200 -13.59 -6.63 -0.21
C ALA A 200 -12.41 -7.60 -0.05
N LEU A 201 -11.71 -7.94 -1.14
CA LEU A 201 -10.53 -8.80 -1.10
C LEU A 201 -9.38 -8.15 -0.33
N ASN A 202 -9.10 -6.87 -0.57
CA ASN A 202 -8.06 -6.15 0.17
C ASN A 202 -8.39 -6.04 1.67
N LEU A 203 -9.67 -5.81 2.02
CA LEU A 203 -10.13 -5.81 3.40
C LEU A 203 -9.96 -7.20 4.05
N LEU A 204 -10.38 -8.26 3.36
CA LEU A 204 -10.26 -9.64 3.83
C LEU A 204 -8.80 -10.03 4.07
N ILE A 205 -7.91 -9.74 3.11
CA ILE A 205 -6.47 -10.04 3.24
C ILE A 205 -5.87 -9.27 4.42
N THR A 206 -6.24 -8.00 4.58
CA THR A 206 -5.77 -7.15 5.69
C THR A 206 -6.21 -7.72 7.05
N LEU A 207 -7.50 -8.09 7.18
CA LEU A 207 -8.05 -8.67 8.41
C LEU A 207 -7.44 -10.03 8.73
N LEU A 208 -7.28 -10.91 7.73
CA LEU A 208 -6.63 -12.22 7.90
C LEU A 208 -5.17 -12.09 8.32
N THR A 209 -4.46 -11.10 7.77
CA THR A 209 -3.05 -10.82 8.09
C THR A 209 -2.92 -10.29 9.52
N ALA A 210 -3.68 -9.25 9.87
CA ALA A 210 -3.62 -8.63 11.18
C ALA A 210 -4.14 -9.56 12.29
N GLY A 211 -5.26 -10.24 12.04
CA GLY A 211 -5.86 -11.19 12.99
C GLY A 211 -4.95 -12.38 13.29
N ARG A 212 -4.24 -12.89 12.28
CA ARG A 212 -3.29 -13.99 12.50
C ARG A 212 -2.08 -13.56 13.33
N ILE A 213 -1.54 -12.37 13.07
CA ILE A 213 -0.43 -11.80 13.87
C ILE A 213 -0.88 -11.62 15.32
N TRP A 214 -2.07 -11.03 15.52
CA TRP A 214 -2.65 -10.87 16.85
C TRP A 214 -2.84 -12.21 17.58
N TRP A 215 -3.35 -13.24 16.89
CA TRP A 215 -3.50 -14.58 17.46
C TRP A 215 -2.17 -15.18 17.91
N ILE A 216 -1.12 -15.09 17.08
CA ILE A 216 0.22 -15.58 17.42
C ILE A 216 0.74 -14.86 18.67
N HIS A 217 0.54 -13.54 18.75
CA HIS A 217 0.90 -12.75 19.91
C HIS A 217 0.19 -13.20 21.18
N CYS A 218 -1.14 -13.35 21.14
CA CYS A 218 -1.91 -13.81 22.28
C CYS A 218 -1.45 -15.20 22.75
N LYS A 219 -1.14 -16.10 21.80
CA LYS A 219 -0.64 -17.45 22.13
C LYS A 219 0.72 -17.41 22.83
N VAL A 220 1.68 -16.62 22.33
CA VAL A 220 3.00 -16.45 22.97
C VAL A 220 2.85 -15.87 24.39
N ARG A 221 1.96 -14.88 24.57
CA ARG A 221 1.68 -14.29 25.90
C ARG A 221 1.12 -15.32 26.89
N SER A 222 0.20 -16.18 26.44
CA SER A 222 -0.40 -17.21 27.30
C SER A 222 0.60 -18.26 27.80
N LEU A 223 1.73 -18.42 27.11
CA LEU A 223 2.79 -19.38 27.46
C LEU A 223 3.84 -18.80 28.43
N GLY A 224 3.64 -17.58 28.95
CA GLY A 224 4.46 -17.02 30.04
C GLY A 224 5.84 -16.51 29.65
N THR A 225 6.23 -16.53 28.37
CA THR A 225 7.55 -16.01 27.90
C THR A 225 7.56 -14.49 27.69
N ALA A 226 6.68 -13.75 28.37
CA ALA A 226 6.55 -12.29 28.23
C ALA A 226 7.68 -11.57 28.99
N SER A 227 8.89 -11.62 28.44
CA SER A 227 9.89 -10.57 28.62
C SER A 227 9.43 -9.30 27.87
N SER A 228 10.09 -8.16 28.11
CA SER A 228 9.79 -6.76 27.71
C SER A 228 9.22 -6.49 26.30
N ASP A 229 9.22 -7.47 25.41
CA ASP A 229 8.77 -7.48 24.00
C ASP A 229 7.23 -7.40 23.80
N GLY A 230 6.46 -7.42 24.89
CA GLY A 230 4.98 -7.49 24.88
C GLY A 230 4.27 -6.29 24.24
N ASN A 231 4.90 -5.11 24.20
CA ASN A 231 4.33 -3.89 23.60
C ASN A 231 4.58 -3.79 22.08
N VAL A 232 5.71 -4.32 21.59
CA VAL A 232 6.12 -4.26 20.17
C VAL A 232 5.14 -5.02 19.29
N ILE A 233 4.83 -6.24 19.71
CA ILE A 233 4.00 -7.16 18.94
C ILE A 233 2.51 -6.73 18.96
N GLN A 234 2.08 -5.92 19.94
CA GLN A 234 0.71 -5.37 19.98
C GLN A 234 0.50 -4.24 18.95
N SER A 235 1.55 -3.46 18.65
CA SER A 235 1.46 -2.33 17.73
C SER A 235 1.37 -2.77 16.26
N ILE A 236 2.08 -3.84 15.89
CA ILE A 236 2.15 -4.36 14.51
C ILE A 236 0.77 -4.64 13.88
N PRO A 237 -0.15 -5.40 14.49
CA PRO A 237 -1.47 -5.67 13.90
C PRO A 237 -2.32 -4.40 13.78
N ARG A 238 -2.21 -3.44 14.72
CA ARG A 238 -2.90 -2.14 14.61
C ARG A 238 -2.37 -1.32 13.43
N ILE A 239 -1.05 -1.26 13.26
CA ILE A 239 -0.39 -0.59 12.13
C ILE A 239 -0.85 -1.18 10.79
N ILE A 240 -0.93 -2.51 10.71
CA ILE A 240 -1.38 -3.22 9.50
C ILE A 240 -2.84 -2.90 9.19
N LEU A 241 -3.71 -2.87 10.20
CA LEU A 241 -5.11 -2.48 10.02
C LEU A 241 -5.23 -1.03 9.55
N GLU A 242 -4.61 -0.09 10.23
CA GLU A 242 -4.73 1.34 9.90
C GLU A 242 -4.23 1.63 8.48
N SER A 243 -3.11 1.02 8.10
CA SER A 243 -2.49 1.25 6.78
C SER A 243 -3.15 0.43 5.67
N GLY A 244 -3.64 -0.77 6.00
CA GLY A 244 -4.30 -1.68 5.05
C GLY A 244 -5.76 -1.32 4.78
N LEU A 245 -6.41 -0.56 5.65
CA LEU A 245 -7.75 -0.01 5.41
C LEU A 245 -7.76 1.15 4.42
N LEU A 246 -6.60 1.79 4.16
CA LEU A 246 -6.49 2.95 3.29
C LEU A 246 -7.06 2.68 1.89
N TYR A 247 -6.64 1.59 1.23
CA TYR A 247 -7.15 1.26 -0.11
C TYR A 247 -8.67 0.98 -0.11
N PRO A 248 -9.20 0.00 0.66
CA PRO A 248 -10.65 -0.25 0.72
C PRO A 248 -11.48 0.99 1.03
N THR A 249 -11.06 1.82 1.99
CA THR A 249 -11.78 3.04 2.36
C THR A 249 -11.82 4.03 1.20
N THR A 250 -10.68 4.28 0.53
CA THR A 250 -10.68 5.17 -0.65
C THR A 250 -11.54 4.64 -1.79
N THR A 251 -11.54 3.33 -2.04
CA THR A 251 -12.39 2.70 -3.07
C THR A 251 -13.86 2.81 -2.73
N ILE A 252 -14.26 2.60 -1.47
CA ILE A 252 -15.65 2.75 -1.02
C ILE A 252 -16.11 4.21 -1.17
N ILE A 253 -15.28 5.19 -0.77
CA ILE A 253 -15.59 6.61 -0.96
C ILE A 253 -15.76 6.94 -2.45
N GLY A 254 -14.85 6.45 -3.30
CA GLY A 254 -14.95 6.62 -4.75
C GLY A 254 -16.23 6.02 -5.34
N LEU A 255 -16.61 4.82 -4.89
CA LEU A 255 -17.86 4.16 -5.28
C LEU A 255 -19.09 4.98 -4.88
N ILE A 256 -19.12 5.51 -3.66
CA ILE A 256 -20.22 6.36 -3.20
C ILE A 256 -20.34 7.58 -4.11
N ILE A 257 -19.23 8.31 -4.33
CA ILE A 257 -19.21 9.51 -5.17
C ILE A 257 -19.74 9.20 -6.58
N PHE A 258 -19.29 8.13 -7.22
CA PHE A 258 -19.73 7.76 -8.57
C PHE A 258 -21.21 7.36 -8.68
N ASN A 259 -21.82 6.90 -7.59
CA ASN A 259 -23.22 6.43 -7.61
C ASN A 259 -24.20 7.46 -7.04
N THR A 260 -23.75 8.44 -6.25
CA THR A 260 -24.63 9.42 -5.61
C THR A 260 -24.54 10.81 -6.22
N VAL A 261 -23.41 11.19 -6.82
CA VAL A 261 -23.21 12.54 -7.34
C VAL A 261 -23.37 12.54 -8.87
N PRO A 262 -24.26 13.38 -9.43
CA PRO A 262 -24.38 13.53 -10.87
C PRO A 262 -23.04 13.97 -11.50
N PRO A 263 -22.69 13.51 -12.71
CA PRO A 263 -21.42 13.88 -13.35
C PRO A 263 -21.20 15.38 -13.51
N VAL A 264 -22.27 16.16 -13.68
CA VAL A 264 -22.25 17.63 -13.80
C VAL A 264 -21.87 18.33 -12.50
N GLU A 265 -22.13 17.70 -11.34
CA GLU A 265 -21.85 18.28 -10.02
C GLU A 265 -20.52 17.79 -9.44
N LEU A 266 -19.84 16.87 -10.13
CA LEU A 266 -18.55 16.34 -9.70
C LEU A 266 -17.48 17.44 -9.81
N SER A 267 -16.92 17.86 -8.69
CA SER A 267 -15.79 18.81 -8.69
C SER A 267 -14.43 18.12 -8.84
N ILE A 268 -14.34 16.83 -8.49
CA ILE A 268 -13.09 16.04 -8.48
C ILE A 268 -13.39 14.62 -8.94
N ASN A 269 -12.58 14.08 -9.85
CA ASN A 269 -12.61 12.67 -10.20
C ASN A 269 -11.88 11.84 -9.11
N PRO A 270 -12.55 10.90 -8.42
CA PRO A 270 -11.91 10.10 -7.37
C PRO A 270 -10.99 8.98 -7.91
N SER A 271 -11.09 8.60 -9.18
CA SER A 271 -10.35 7.46 -9.76
C SER A 271 -8.82 7.54 -9.58
N PRO A 272 -8.14 8.69 -9.81
CA PRO A 272 -6.71 8.77 -9.61
C PRO A 272 -6.27 8.54 -8.16
N ILE A 273 -7.08 8.98 -7.19
CA ILE A 273 -6.81 8.80 -5.76
C ILE A 273 -6.91 7.32 -5.39
N VAL A 274 -7.94 6.63 -5.89
CA VAL A 274 -8.13 5.18 -5.71
C VAL A 274 -7.00 4.37 -6.37
N ALA A 275 -6.56 4.78 -7.57
CA ALA A 275 -5.46 4.10 -8.26
C ALA A 275 -4.13 4.23 -7.49
N LEU A 276 -3.82 5.43 -6.97
CA LEU A 276 -2.61 5.67 -6.19
C LEU A 276 -2.67 4.99 -4.81
N SER A 277 -3.84 4.92 -4.18
CA SER A 277 -3.99 4.27 -2.88
C SER A 277 -3.65 2.78 -2.90
N ALA A 278 -3.85 2.10 -4.04
CA ALA A 278 -3.45 0.71 -4.26
C ALA A 278 -1.94 0.49 -4.09
N GLY A 279 -1.11 1.47 -4.47
CA GLY A 279 0.35 1.43 -4.26
C GLY A 279 0.79 1.99 -2.90
N ILE A 280 0.09 3.01 -2.39
CA ILE A 280 0.39 3.66 -1.11
C ILE A 280 0.18 2.70 0.05
N ALA A 281 -0.96 2.01 0.12
CA ALA A 281 -1.31 1.12 1.23
C ALA A 281 -0.23 0.04 1.50
N PRO A 282 0.17 -0.83 0.54
CA PRO A 282 1.19 -1.84 0.78
C PRO A 282 2.56 -1.24 1.15
N THR A 283 2.93 -0.11 0.55
CA THR A 283 4.19 0.60 0.84
C THR A 283 4.19 1.14 2.27
N LEU A 284 3.08 1.75 2.70
CA LEU A 284 2.91 2.30 4.04
C LEU A 284 2.93 1.20 5.12
N ILE A 285 2.31 0.05 4.86
CA ILE A 285 2.39 -1.09 5.78
C ILE A 285 3.86 -1.52 5.96
N ILE A 286 4.66 -1.58 4.89
CA ILE A 286 6.10 -1.91 4.99
C ILE A 286 6.85 -0.87 5.80
N VAL A 287 6.72 0.42 5.45
CA VAL A 287 7.44 1.50 6.13
C VAL A 287 7.13 1.52 7.62
N ARG A 288 5.84 1.48 8.00
CA ARG A 288 5.43 1.51 9.41
C ARG A 288 5.82 0.25 10.16
N ALA A 289 5.70 -0.94 9.55
CA ALA A 289 6.16 -2.17 10.18
C ALA A 289 7.69 -2.17 10.41
N ARG A 290 8.47 -1.55 9.52
CA ARG A 290 9.94 -1.45 9.68
C ARG A 290 10.35 -0.39 10.69
N LEU A 291 9.68 0.77 10.70
CA LEU A 291 9.92 1.82 11.69
C LEU A 291 9.56 1.35 13.11
N GLY A 292 8.39 0.71 13.27
CA GLY A 292 7.94 0.11 14.54
C GLY A 292 8.65 -1.19 14.93
N MET A 293 9.70 -1.59 14.21
CA MET A 293 10.69 -2.56 14.70
C MET A 293 12.00 -1.86 15.10
N THR A 294 12.26 -0.66 14.58
CA THR A 294 13.53 0.05 14.75
C THR A 294 13.53 0.87 16.04
N VAL A 295 12.46 1.64 16.29
CA VAL A 295 12.30 2.46 17.49
C VAL A 295 12.34 1.59 18.75
N GLU A 296 11.72 0.43 18.67
CA GLU A 296 11.60 -0.54 19.74
C GLU A 296 12.94 -1.25 19.99
N SER A 297 13.68 -1.63 18.93
CA SER A 297 15.04 -2.18 19.09
C SER A 297 16.02 -1.19 19.73
N LEU A 298 15.80 0.13 19.53
CA LEU A 298 16.57 1.17 20.21
C LEU A 298 16.17 1.28 21.68
N GLN A 299 14.88 1.19 21.98
CA GLN A 299 14.36 1.22 23.35
C GLN A 299 14.86 0.03 24.19
N ASP A 300 14.93 -1.18 23.61
CA ASP A 300 15.47 -2.35 24.30
C ASP A 300 16.95 -2.17 24.65
N ARG A 301 17.78 -1.67 23.71
CA ARG A 301 19.20 -1.38 23.99
C ARG A 301 19.38 -0.31 25.07
N VAL A 302 18.56 0.74 25.04
CA VAL A 302 18.61 1.80 26.08
C VAL A 302 18.20 1.24 27.45
N SER A 303 17.21 0.35 27.49
CA SER A 303 16.78 -0.31 28.73
C SER A 303 17.88 -1.22 29.29
N GLU A 304 18.55 -2.00 28.45
CA GLU A 304 19.68 -2.85 28.84
C GLU A 304 20.85 -2.04 29.44
N ILE A 305 21.17 -0.88 28.84
CA ILE A 305 22.17 0.05 29.36
C ILE A 305 21.78 0.58 30.76
N HIS A 306 20.50 0.94 30.96
CA HIS A 306 20.02 1.39 32.26
C HIS A 306 20.08 0.29 33.33
N PHE A 307 19.78 -0.97 32.99
CA PHE A 307 19.92 -2.10 33.92
C PHE A 307 21.38 -2.40 34.28
N ALA A 308 22.32 -2.26 33.34
CA ALA A 308 23.76 -2.42 33.61
C ALA A 308 24.33 -1.30 34.52
N SER A 309 23.67 -0.15 34.60
CA SER A 309 24.15 1.01 35.37
C SER A 309 23.66 1.11 36.83
N ARG A 310 22.87 0.14 37.34
CA ARG A 310 22.58 0.07 38.78
C ARG A 310 23.74 -0.62 39.51
N PRO A 311 24.53 0.08 40.35
CA PRO A 311 25.53 -0.59 41.16
C PRO A 311 24.81 -1.51 42.16
N VAL A 312 25.23 -2.77 42.18
CA VAL A 312 24.90 -3.72 43.25
C VAL A 312 25.46 -3.13 44.54
N GLN A 313 24.62 -2.45 45.32
CA GLN A 313 24.96 -2.08 46.68
C GLN A 313 24.82 -3.34 47.53
N ARG A 314 25.91 -4.12 47.54
CA ARG A 314 26.11 -5.27 48.41
C ARG A 314 26.22 -4.73 49.84
N GLY A 315 25.09 -4.66 50.53
CA GLY A 315 25.04 -4.40 51.96
C GLY A 315 25.80 -5.51 52.69
N THR A 316 26.95 -5.13 53.24
CA THR A 316 27.82 -5.87 54.16
C THR A 316 27.04 -6.47 55.33
N VAL A 317 27.17 -7.78 55.54
CA VAL A 317 26.78 -8.47 56.77
C VAL A 317 28.02 -9.16 57.34
N THR A 318 28.35 -8.72 58.57
CA THR A 318 29.14 -9.34 59.65
C THR A 318 30.60 -9.69 59.42
N ASP A 319 31.46 -8.97 60.15
CA ASP A 319 32.81 -9.41 60.53
C ASP A 319 32.90 -9.29 62.07
N ALA A 320 33.02 -10.42 62.78
CA ALA A 320 33.32 -10.48 64.20
C ALA A 320 34.05 -11.80 64.56
N ALA A 321 35.37 -11.67 64.54
CA ALA A 321 36.40 -12.34 65.34
C ALA A 321 36.80 -13.82 65.08
N PRO A 322 38.11 -14.16 65.21
CA PRO A 322 38.69 -15.43 64.79
C PRO A 322 39.06 -16.36 65.97
N HIS A 323 39.00 -17.68 65.77
CA HIS A 323 39.73 -18.67 66.60
C HIS A 323 40.22 -19.88 65.78
N PRO A 324 41.31 -20.54 66.22
CA PRO A 324 42.34 -21.03 65.29
C PRO A 324 42.30 -22.54 65.01
N LEU A 325 42.99 -22.86 63.91
CA LEU A 325 43.51 -24.14 63.43
C LEU A 325 43.55 -25.31 64.44
N ASN A 326 42.94 -26.43 64.05
CA ASN A 326 43.38 -27.76 64.45
C ASN A 326 43.36 -28.67 63.21
N ILE A 327 44.54 -29.05 62.74
CA ILE A 327 44.73 -29.98 61.61
C ILE A 327 45.11 -31.33 62.22
N HIS A 328 44.27 -32.33 61.98
CA HIS A 328 44.57 -33.73 62.28
C HIS A 328 44.13 -34.56 61.08
N PHE A 329 45.09 -35.15 60.36
CA PHE A 329 44.87 -36.22 59.39
C PHE A 329 46.11 -37.13 59.39
N GLU A 330 45.97 -38.29 60.02
CA GLU A 330 46.64 -39.53 59.62
C GLU A 330 45.86 -40.11 58.42
N GLU A 331 46.53 -40.48 57.33
CA GLU A 331 46.70 -41.89 56.97
C GLU A 331 47.66 -42.06 55.78
N ASP A 332 48.43 -43.14 55.89
CA ASP A 332 49.46 -43.62 54.98
C ASP A 332 48.97 -43.92 53.55
N GLN A 333 49.85 -43.71 52.56
CA GLN A 333 50.29 -44.83 51.73
C GLN A 333 51.58 -44.52 50.96
N ALA A 334 52.51 -45.46 51.13
CA ALA A 334 53.81 -45.54 50.49
C ALA A 334 53.74 -45.82 48.98
N GLY A 335 54.82 -45.49 48.26
CA GLY A 335 55.25 -46.33 47.16
C GLY A 335 55.62 -45.65 45.84
N ASN A 336 56.89 -45.26 45.77
CA ASN A 336 57.82 -45.67 44.71
C ASN A 336 57.90 -44.88 43.38
N THR A 337 59.12 -44.37 43.17
CA THR A 337 59.93 -44.32 41.93
C THR A 337 59.53 -43.46 40.72
N LYS A 338 60.36 -42.41 40.55
CA LYS A 338 61.31 -42.14 39.44
C LYS A 338 60.81 -41.73 38.04
N GLU A 339 61.51 -40.69 37.57
CA GLU A 339 61.86 -40.32 36.18
C GLU A 339 60.70 -39.91 35.27
N GLY A 340 60.76 -38.88 34.43
CA GLY A 340 61.83 -37.99 34.00
C GLY A 340 61.32 -37.07 32.89
N SER A 341 62.05 -35.98 32.70
CA SER A 341 62.08 -34.94 31.65
C SER A 341 61.37 -35.18 30.29
N MET A 342 60.75 -34.09 29.78
CA MET A 342 60.66 -33.60 28.39
C MET A 342 60.77 -34.59 27.21
N VAL A 343 59.76 -34.62 26.34
CA VAL A 343 59.74 -34.00 24.99
C VAL A 343 58.31 -33.60 24.64
#